data_AF-A0A7U6KS79-F1
#
_entry.id   AF-A0A7U6KS79-F1
#
_cell.length_a   1.000
_cell.length_b   1.000
_cell.length_c   1.000
_cell.angle_alpha   90.00
_cell.angle_beta   90.00
_cell.angle_gamma   90.00
#
_symmetry.space_group_name_H-M   'P 1'
#
loop_
_entity.id
_entity.type
_entity.pdbx_description
1 polymer ?
#
loop_
_entity_poly.entity_id
_entity_poly.type
_entity_poly.pdbx_seq_one_letter_code
_entity_poly.pdbx_strand_id
1 'polypeptide(L)'
;MSEEYNRTRSADSTGNLDIVDCHILSVGHMLRTHKLACFDMDSTLIEQEVIVELAKTAGIGEQVEAITEAAMRGEIDFDESFAQRVALLKGISTDVLDDICNRLTLSVGARTTISALKALGYHTVLVSGGFTYFARYIAEQLGD
;
A
#
# COMPACT_ATOMS: atom_id res chain seq x y z
N MET A 1 -16.72 39.35 -24.40
CA MET A 1 -15.83 38.91 -23.30
C MET A 1 -15.60 37.41 -23.46
N SER A 2 -15.08 37.09 -24.62
CA SER A 2 -15.16 35.82 -25.33
C SER A 2 -14.02 35.92 -26.33
N GLU A 3 -13.10 34.94 -26.28
CA GLU A 3 -11.89 34.72 -27.10
C GLU A 3 -10.55 34.65 -26.34
N GLU A 4 -10.44 35.22 -25.13
CA GLU A 4 -9.15 35.23 -24.41
C GLU A 4 -8.94 34.05 -23.43
N TYR A 5 -10.03 33.45 -22.94
CA TYR A 5 -9.96 32.28 -22.03
C TYR A 5 -9.48 30.99 -22.71
N ASN A 6 -9.51 30.93 -24.05
CA ASN A 6 -9.19 29.71 -24.82
C ASN A 6 -7.77 29.69 -25.37
N ARG A 7 -6.91 30.67 -25.03
CA ARG A 7 -5.60 30.85 -25.68
C ARG A 7 -4.39 30.27 -24.92
N THR A 8 -4.60 29.58 -23.80
CA THR A 8 -3.51 28.99 -22.99
C THR A 8 -3.53 27.46 -22.93
N ARG A 9 -4.21 26.79 -23.85
CA ARG A 9 -4.03 25.35 -24.11
C ARG A 9 -3.16 25.16 -25.34
N SER A 10 -1.85 25.37 -25.20
CA SER A 10 -0.91 24.61 -26.02
C SER A 10 -0.89 23.19 -25.44
N ALA A 11 -1.78 22.34 -25.96
CA ALA A 11 -1.70 20.92 -25.75
C ALA A 11 -0.38 20.45 -26.36
N ASP A 12 0.51 19.91 -25.52
CA ASP A 12 1.64 19.13 -26.01
C ASP A 12 1.08 17.91 -26.75
N SER A 13 1.71 17.55 -27.87
CA SER A 13 1.15 16.66 -28.90
C SER A 13 1.07 15.17 -28.50
N THR A 14 1.11 14.86 -27.21
CA THR A 14 1.11 13.51 -26.63
C THR A 14 -0.12 13.18 -25.80
N GLY A 15 -1.05 14.12 -25.59
CA GLY A 15 -2.31 13.83 -24.88
C GLY A 15 -2.15 13.39 -23.42
N ASN A 16 -0.93 13.53 -22.86
CA ASN A 16 -0.66 13.27 -21.46
C ASN A 16 -0.94 14.55 -20.69
N LEU A 17 -1.98 14.56 -19.88
CA LEU A 17 -2.14 15.61 -18.88
C LEU A 17 -1.03 15.41 -17.86
N ASP A 18 -0.18 16.40 -17.63
CA ASP A 18 0.79 16.37 -16.52
C ASP A 18 0.02 16.30 -15.20
N ILE A 19 -0.15 15.09 -14.67
CA ILE A 19 -0.76 14.86 -13.37
C ILE A 19 0.27 15.30 -12.33
N VAL A 20 -0.14 16.21 -11.46
CA VAL A 20 0.68 16.69 -10.33
C VAL A 20 -0.04 16.38 -9.02
N ASP A 21 0.69 15.83 -8.06
CA ASP A 21 0.19 15.66 -6.70
C ASP A 21 0.30 16.99 -5.93
N CYS A 22 -0.78 17.41 -5.29
CA CYS A 22 -0.84 18.66 -4.52
C CYS A 22 -1.23 18.39 -3.07
N HIS A 23 -0.29 18.62 -2.14
CA HIS A 23 -0.54 18.54 -0.70
C HIS A 23 -0.67 19.94 -0.09
N ILE A 24 -1.88 20.29 0.37
CA ILE A 24 -2.15 21.56 1.06
C ILE A 24 -2.14 21.32 2.56
N LEU A 25 -1.08 21.76 3.24
CA LEU A 25 -0.93 21.63 4.69
C LEU A 25 -0.99 23.02 5.35
N SER A 26 -1.61 23.09 6.54
CA SER A 26 -1.59 24.33 7.31
C SER A 26 -0.20 24.58 7.90
N VAL A 27 0.20 25.85 8.03
CA VAL A 27 1.47 26.24 8.68
C VAL A 27 1.55 25.63 10.09
N GLY A 28 0.42 25.60 10.81
CA GLY A 28 0.34 24.97 12.14
C GLY A 28 0.64 23.47 12.14
N HIS A 29 0.24 22.72 11.09
CA HIS A 29 0.62 21.31 10.94
C HIS A 29 2.11 21.15 10.68
N MET A 30 2.71 22.02 9.85
CA MET A 30 4.14 21.96 9.53
C MET A 30 5.04 22.31 10.73
N LEU A 31 4.56 23.19 11.62
CA LEU A 31 5.30 23.61 12.81
C LEU A 31 5.17 22.64 13.99
N ARG A 32 4.24 21.68 13.94
CA ARG A 32 4.13 20.63 14.97
C ARG A 32 5.15 19.54 14.71
N THR A 33 6.00 19.31 15.70
CA THR A 33 6.92 18.18 15.69
C THR A 33 6.19 16.91 16.14
N HIS A 34 5.69 16.13 15.19
CA HIS A 34 5.31 14.74 15.42
C HIS A 34 6.53 13.87 15.16
N LYS A 35 6.75 12.84 15.98
CA LYS A 35 7.87 11.89 15.83
C LYS A 35 7.38 10.45 15.74
N LEU A 36 6.17 10.25 15.23
CA LEU A 36 5.57 8.94 14.98
C LEU A 36 5.11 8.91 13.53
N ALA A 37 5.54 7.89 12.78
CA ALA A 37 5.08 7.61 11.43
C ALA A 37 4.55 6.17 11.39
N CYS A 38 3.24 6.03 11.18
CA CYS A 38 2.60 4.74 11.01
C CYS A 38 2.42 4.47 9.51
N PHE A 39 2.73 3.25 9.09
CA PHE A 39 2.60 2.79 7.71
C PHE A 39 1.72 1.57 7.66
N ASP A 40 0.87 1.50 6.65
CA ASP A 40 0.25 0.25 6.24
C ASP A 40 1.28 -0.67 5.58
N MET A 41 0.97 -1.96 5.47
CA MET A 41 1.83 -2.96 4.83
C MET A 41 1.50 -3.11 3.35
N ASP A 42 0.35 -3.73 3.06
CA ASP A 42 -0.09 -4.09 1.72
C ASP A 42 -0.33 -2.83 0.88
N SER A 43 0.07 -2.87 -0.39
CA SER A 43 -0.04 -1.72 -1.31
C SER A 43 0.56 -0.38 -0.80
N THR A 44 1.44 -0.44 0.21
CA THR A 44 2.05 0.73 0.86
C THR A 44 3.54 0.53 1.07
N LEU A 45 3.97 -0.34 1.99
CA LEU A 45 5.38 -0.68 2.18
C LEU A 45 5.84 -1.79 1.24
N ILE A 46 4.91 -2.63 0.79
CA ILE A 46 5.08 -3.61 -0.27
C ILE A 46 4.12 -3.32 -1.41
N GLU A 47 4.46 -3.78 -2.62
CA GLU A 47 3.64 -3.57 -3.82
C GLU A 47 2.48 -4.57 -3.93
N GLN A 48 2.55 -5.69 -3.21
CA GLN A 48 1.56 -6.77 -3.28
C GLN A 48 0.51 -6.69 -2.17
N GLU A 49 -0.60 -7.37 -2.41
CA GLU A 49 -1.57 -7.80 -1.40
C GLU A 49 -1.23 -9.23 -0.94
N VAL A 50 -0.73 -9.39 0.28
CA VAL A 50 -0.26 -10.69 0.79
C VAL A 50 -1.34 -11.77 0.73
N ILE A 51 -2.59 -11.42 1.00
CA ILE A 51 -3.71 -12.36 0.97
C ILE A 51 -3.97 -12.92 -0.44
N VAL A 52 -3.70 -12.11 -1.47
CA VAL A 52 -3.79 -12.51 -2.88
C VAL A 52 -2.61 -13.41 -3.24
N GLU A 53 -1.40 -13.10 -2.76
CA GLU A 53 -0.21 -13.95 -2.98
C GLU A 53 -0.38 -15.34 -2.34
N LEU A 54 -0.99 -15.43 -1.16
CA LEU A 54 -1.40 -16.70 -0.56
C LEU A 54 -2.38 -17.46 -1.46
N ALA A 55 -3.44 -16.79 -1.93
CA ALA A 55 -4.47 -17.38 -2.77
C ALA A 55 -3.92 -17.90 -4.12
N LYS A 56 -2.94 -17.21 -4.71
CA LYS A 56 -2.27 -17.63 -5.95
C LYS A 56 -1.59 -19.00 -5.80
N THR A 57 -1.06 -19.34 -4.62
CA THR A 57 -0.44 -20.67 -4.39
C THR A 57 -1.42 -21.84 -4.50
N ALA A 58 -2.71 -21.57 -4.34
CA ALA A 58 -3.79 -22.56 -4.45
C ALA A 58 -4.63 -22.39 -5.73
N GLY A 59 -4.22 -21.53 -6.67
CA GLY A 59 -4.93 -21.30 -7.93
C GLY A 59 -6.25 -20.53 -7.78
N ILE A 60 -6.48 -19.87 -6.64
CA ILE A 60 -7.70 -19.11 -6.34
C ILE A 60 -7.44 -17.60 -6.23
N GLY A 61 -6.28 -17.13 -6.73
CA GLY A 61 -5.86 -15.73 -6.68
C GLY A 61 -6.91 -14.75 -7.22
N GLU A 62 -7.46 -15.03 -8.40
CA GLU A 62 -8.45 -14.16 -9.05
C GLU A 62 -9.72 -13.95 -8.21
N GLN A 63 -10.16 -14.99 -7.48
CA GLN A 63 -11.35 -14.88 -6.62
C GLN A 63 -11.10 -13.96 -5.42
N VAL A 64 -9.93 -14.09 -4.80
CA VAL A 64 -9.54 -13.27 -3.65
C VAL A 64 -9.23 -11.84 -4.08
N GLU A 65 -8.63 -11.64 -5.24
CA GLU A 65 -8.37 -10.32 -5.85
C GLU A 65 -9.69 -9.57 -6.11
N ALA A 66 -10.69 -10.24 -6.70
CA ALA A 66 -12.00 -9.63 -6.94
C ALA A 66 -12.69 -9.13 -5.65
N ILE A 67 -12.59 -9.90 -4.56
CA ILE A 67 -13.14 -9.51 -3.25
C ILE A 67 -12.32 -8.36 -2.63
N THR A 68 -11.01 -8.37 -2.81
CA THR A 68 -10.10 -7.31 -2.30
C THR A 68 -10.40 -5.98 -2.98
N GLU A 69 -10.51 -5.99 -4.30
CA GLU A 69 -10.85 -4.82 -5.11
C GLU A 69 -12.25 -4.26 -4.77
N ALA A 70 -13.24 -5.13 -4.54
CA ALA A 70 -14.57 -4.71 -4.11
C ALA A 70 -14.54 -4.01 -2.73
N ALA A 71 -13.76 -4.53 -1.79
CA ALA A 71 -13.59 -3.91 -0.48
C ALA A 71 -12.86 -2.56 -0.55
N MET A 72 -11.82 -2.44 -1.39
CA MET A 72 -11.11 -1.17 -1.60
C MET A 72 -11.98 -0.10 -2.26
N ARG A 73 -12.94 -0.51 -3.11
CA ARG A 73 -13.99 0.39 -3.65
C ARG A 73 -15.08 0.74 -2.64
N GLY A 74 -15.07 0.15 -1.44
CA GLY A 74 -16.07 0.35 -0.40
C GLY A 74 -17.41 -0.36 -0.67
N GLU A 75 -17.42 -1.36 -1.54
CA GLU A 75 -18.63 -2.13 -1.89
C GLU A 75 -18.95 -3.20 -0.83
N ILE A 76 -17.94 -3.64 -0.07
CA ILE A 76 -18.04 -4.66 0.99
C ILE A 76 -17.34 -4.10 2.23
N ASP A 77 -17.92 -4.33 3.40
CA ASP A 77 -17.29 -3.97 4.68
C ASP A 77 -15.95 -4.72 4.88
N PHE A 78 -15.01 -4.08 5.59
CA PHE A 78 -13.69 -4.65 5.80
C PHE A 78 -13.74 -6.01 6.52
N ASP A 79 -14.50 -6.13 7.60
CA ASP A 79 -14.55 -7.37 8.40
C ASP A 79 -15.18 -8.50 7.59
N GLU A 80 -16.23 -8.19 6.83
CA GLU A 80 -16.89 -9.13 5.94
C GLU A 80 -15.95 -9.59 4.81
N SER A 81 -15.30 -8.65 4.11
CA SER A 81 -14.35 -8.96 3.05
C SER A 81 -13.17 -9.77 3.57
N PHE A 82 -12.61 -9.42 4.73
CA PHE A 82 -11.49 -10.14 5.32
C PHE A 82 -11.89 -11.58 5.67
N ALA A 83 -13.05 -11.78 6.32
CA ALA A 83 -13.55 -13.12 6.64
C ALA A 83 -13.78 -13.98 5.39
N GLN A 84 -14.37 -13.41 4.34
CA GLN A 84 -14.57 -14.12 3.07
C GLN A 84 -13.26 -14.55 2.43
N ARG A 85 -12.27 -13.64 2.33
CA ARG A 85 -10.96 -13.93 1.74
C ARG A 85 -10.19 -14.97 2.55
N VAL A 86 -10.17 -14.86 3.88
CA VAL A 86 -9.48 -15.83 4.75
C VAL A 86 -10.14 -17.21 4.67
N ALA A 87 -11.47 -17.30 4.56
CA ALA A 87 -12.17 -18.58 4.41
C ALA A 87 -11.74 -19.35 3.15
N LEU A 88 -11.42 -18.63 2.06
CA LEU A 88 -10.94 -19.22 0.82
C LEU A 88 -9.53 -19.83 0.95
N LEU A 89 -8.72 -19.38 1.91
CA LEU A 89 -7.37 -19.91 2.16
C LEU A 89 -7.36 -21.25 2.91
N LYS A 90 -8.53 -21.82 3.23
CA LYS A 90 -8.63 -23.06 3.99
C LYS A 90 -7.93 -24.21 3.25
N GLY A 91 -6.95 -24.82 3.92
CA GLY A 91 -6.21 -25.98 3.40
C GLY A 91 -4.91 -25.65 2.67
N ILE A 92 -4.55 -24.37 2.56
CA ILE A 92 -3.24 -23.96 2.06
C ILE A 92 -2.16 -24.33 3.09
N SER A 93 -1.08 -24.99 2.66
CA SER A 93 0.04 -25.35 3.53
C SER A 93 0.83 -24.11 3.96
N THR A 94 1.34 -24.10 5.19
CA THR A 94 2.25 -23.05 5.67
C THR A 94 3.64 -23.14 5.07
N ASP A 95 3.98 -24.22 4.36
CA ASP A 95 5.28 -24.36 3.70
C ASP A 95 5.49 -23.33 2.59
N VAL A 96 4.42 -22.69 2.11
CA VAL A 96 4.48 -21.66 1.05
C VAL A 96 4.86 -20.27 1.58
N LEU A 97 4.86 -20.05 2.90
CA LEU A 97 5.01 -18.71 3.49
C LEU A 97 6.37 -18.09 3.17
N ASP A 98 7.45 -18.87 3.28
CA ASP A 98 8.81 -18.40 2.99
C ASP A 98 9.01 -18.06 1.52
N ASP A 99 8.44 -18.88 0.63
CA ASP A 99 8.46 -18.62 -0.81
C ASP A 99 7.70 -17.35 -1.17
N ILE A 100 6.60 -17.05 -0.48
CA ILE A 100 5.88 -15.77 -0.63
C ILE A 100 6.76 -14.62 -0.13
N CYS A 101 7.33 -14.71 1.07
CA CYS A 101 8.22 -13.69 1.64
C CYS A 101 9.37 -13.31 0.68
N ASN A 102 9.95 -14.30 0.00
CA ASN A 102 11.03 -14.09 -0.96
C ASN A 102 10.58 -13.37 -2.26
N ARG A 103 9.28 -13.36 -2.56
CA ARG A 103 8.70 -12.69 -3.73
C ARG A 103 8.15 -11.29 -3.43
N LEU A 104 7.94 -10.95 -2.16
CA LEU A 104 7.45 -9.63 -1.79
C LEU A 104 8.46 -8.55 -2.18
N THR A 105 7.99 -7.53 -2.90
CA THR A 105 8.80 -6.37 -3.28
C THR A 105 8.43 -5.19 -2.41
N LEU A 106 9.44 -4.55 -1.82
CA LEU A 106 9.23 -3.29 -1.12
C LEU A 106 8.89 -2.20 -2.12
N SER A 107 7.93 -1.35 -1.78
CA SER A 107 7.56 -0.19 -2.59
C SER A 107 8.76 0.72 -2.83
N VAL A 108 8.80 1.33 -4.01
CA VAL A 108 9.86 2.26 -4.39
C VAL A 108 9.98 3.37 -3.35
N GLY A 109 11.18 3.51 -2.79
CA GLY A 109 11.47 4.51 -1.75
C GLY A 109 11.17 4.06 -0.32
N ALA A 110 10.50 2.92 -0.06
CA ALA A 110 10.14 2.48 1.30
C ALA A 110 11.36 2.42 2.25
N ARG A 111 12.44 1.73 1.83
CA ARG A 111 13.69 1.66 2.61
C ARG A 111 14.27 3.04 2.91
N THR A 112 14.32 3.90 1.90
CA THR A 112 14.88 5.26 2.00
C THR A 112 14.04 6.13 2.95
N THR A 113 12.71 6.07 2.81
CA THR A 113 11.75 6.80 3.64
C THR A 113 11.87 6.40 5.11
N ILE A 114 11.85 5.10 5.41
CA ILE A 114 11.97 4.60 6.79
C ILE A 114 13.34 4.98 7.39
N SER A 115 14.42 4.81 6.63
CA SER A 115 15.76 5.18 7.08
C SER A 115 15.89 6.68 7.36
N ALA A 116 15.34 7.52 6.50
CA ALA A 116 15.33 8.98 6.68
C ALA A 116 14.52 9.40 7.90
N LEU A 117 13.33 8.80 8.10
CA LEU A 117 12.50 9.07 9.28
C LEU A 117 13.19 8.67 10.58
N LYS A 118 13.82 7.48 10.63
CA LYS A 118 14.62 7.04 11.77
C LYS A 118 15.78 8.00 12.06
N ALA A 119 16.50 8.45 11.03
CA ALA A 119 17.58 9.43 11.17
C ALA A 119 17.10 10.80 11.69
N LEU A 120 15.86 11.20 11.36
CA LEU A 120 15.20 12.41 11.90
C LEU A 120 14.62 12.19 13.32
N GLY A 121 14.76 10.99 13.88
CA GLY A 121 14.30 10.64 15.22
C GLY A 121 12.82 10.31 15.32
N TYR A 122 12.20 9.86 14.22
CA TYR A 122 10.84 9.31 14.25
C TYR A 122 10.86 7.87 14.76
N HIS A 123 9.86 7.52 15.54
CA HIS A 123 9.41 6.14 15.72
C HIS A 123 8.58 5.74 14.50
N THR A 124 8.96 4.66 13.84
CA THR A 124 8.21 4.07 12.73
C THR A 124 7.40 2.89 13.24
N VAL A 125 6.16 2.74 12.80
CA VAL A 125 5.27 1.65 13.19
C VAL A 125 4.62 1.06 11.94
N LEU A 126 4.71 -0.25 11.79
CA LEU A 126 3.91 -1.00 10.82
C LEU A 126 2.58 -1.38 11.46
N VAL A 127 1.48 -0.96 10.84
CA VAL A 127 0.12 -1.31 11.23
C VAL A 127 -0.49 -2.07 10.07
N SER A 128 -0.96 -3.29 10.28
CA SER A 128 -1.54 -4.10 9.21
C SER A 128 -2.74 -4.89 9.74
N GLY A 129 -3.78 -5.00 8.92
CA GLY A 129 -4.87 -5.96 9.11
C GLY A 129 -4.57 -7.36 8.56
N GLY A 130 -3.39 -7.55 7.97
CA GLY A 130 -2.94 -8.82 7.39
C GLY A 130 -2.37 -9.79 8.43
N PHE A 131 -1.42 -10.61 8.00
CA PHE A 131 -0.87 -11.67 8.85
C PHE A 131 0.45 -11.27 9.51
N THR A 132 0.56 -11.53 10.82
CA THR A 132 1.73 -11.18 11.64
C THR A 132 3.05 -11.73 11.09
N TYR A 133 3.03 -12.90 10.44
CA TYR A 133 4.24 -13.51 9.85
C TYR A 133 4.91 -12.58 8.83
N PHE A 134 4.15 -12.09 7.86
CA PHE A 134 4.65 -11.20 6.81
C PHE A 134 4.98 -9.80 7.36
N ALA A 135 4.15 -9.28 8.26
CA ALA A 135 4.42 -7.99 8.89
C ALA A 135 5.77 -7.98 9.62
N ARG A 136 6.12 -9.05 10.33
CA ARG A 136 7.43 -9.18 10.99
C ARG A 136 8.57 -9.27 9.99
N TYR A 137 8.42 -10.08 8.93
CA TYR A 137 9.41 -10.20 7.87
C TYR A 137 9.70 -8.84 7.20
N ILE A 138 8.66 -8.05 6.90
CA ILE A 138 8.83 -6.70 6.33
C ILE A 138 9.45 -5.72 7.33
N ALA A 139 9.09 -5.79 8.61
CA ALA A 139 9.72 -4.97 9.64
C ALA A 139 11.22 -5.24 9.77
N GLU A 140 11.63 -6.52 9.79
CA GLU A 140 13.05 -6.94 9.82
C GLU A 140 13.80 -6.43 8.58
N GLN A 141 13.18 -6.50 7.40
CA GLN A 141 13.75 -5.94 6.17
C GLN A 141 13.97 -4.41 6.24
N LEU A 142 13.14 -3.68 7.00
CA LEU A 142 13.19 -2.21 7.15
C LEU A 142 13.97 -1.76 8.39
N GLY A 143 14.69 -2.68 9.04
CA GLY A 143 15.64 -2.42 10.11
C GLY A 143 14.99 -2.22 11.48
N ASP A 144 13.90 -2.94 11.76
CA ASP A 144 13.38 -3.17 13.11
C ASP A 144 13.83 -4.54 13.66
#